data_AF-A0A1S8ADH7-F1
#
_entry.id   AF-A0A1S8ADH7-F1
#
_cell.length_a   1.000
_cell.length_b   1.000
_cell.length_c   1.000
_cell.angle_alpha   90.00
_cell.angle_beta   90.00
_cell.angle_gamma   90.00
#
_symmetry.space_group_name_H-M   'P 1'
#
loop_
_entity.id
_entity.type
_entity.pdbx_description
1 polymer ?
#
loop_
_entity_poly.entity_id
_entity_poly.type
_entity_poly.pdbx_seq_one_letter_code
_entity_poly.pdbx_strand_id
1 'polypeptide(L)'
;MGGSKSKMVIMFVMLLIIFKSGWSEGCLDHERFALLRLKHFFDDTGSYLYDWADDEGATDCCQWERVECSNTTGRVTALDLSDTY
;
A
#
# COMPACT_ATOMS: atom_id res chain seq x y z
N MET A 1 -32.70 -4.80 -33.32
CA MET A 1 -32.18 -3.65 -32.52
C MET A 1 -31.52 -4.04 -31.17
N GLY A 2 -30.93 -5.24 -30.99
CA GLY A 2 -30.49 -5.71 -29.65
C GLY A 2 -29.04 -5.42 -29.22
N GLY A 3 -28.15 -4.99 -30.13
CA GLY A 3 -26.70 -5.02 -29.88
C GLY A 3 -26.09 -3.81 -29.14
N SER A 4 -26.75 -2.64 -29.14
CA SER A 4 -26.17 -1.41 -28.55
C SER A 4 -26.37 -1.32 -27.04
N LYS A 5 -27.54 -1.74 -26.55
CA LYS A 5 -27.89 -1.69 -25.12
C LYS A 5 -27.00 -2.64 -24.29
N SER A 6 -26.78 -3.85 -24.82
CA SER A 6 -25.91 -4.84 -24.15
C SER A 6 -24.46 -4.38 -24.08
N LYS A 7 -23.92 -3.76 -25.13
CA LYS A 7 -22.57 -3.18 -25.12
C LYS A 7 -22.40 -2.08 -24.08
N MET A 8 -23.41 -1.22 -23.93
CA MET A 8 -23.40 -0.15 -22.93
C MET A 8 -23.41 -0.73 -21.50
N VAL A 9 -24.25 -1.74 -21.26
CA VAL A 9 -24.28 -2.46 -19.97
C VAL A 9 -22.94 -3.13 -19.67
N ILE A 10 -22.35 -3.83 -20.65
CA ILE A 10 -21.05 -4.47 -20.49
C ILE A 10 -19.96 -3.43 -20.19
N MET A 11 -19.96 -2.29 -20.90
CA MET A 11 -19.01 -1.21 -20.66
C MET A 11 -19.16 -0.64 -19.24
N PHE A 12 -20.40 -0.42 -18.78
CA PHE A 12 -20.68 0.07 -17.42
C PHE A 12 -20.24 -0.94 -16.35
N VAL A 13 -20.48 -2.24 -16.56
CA VAL A 13 -20.01 -3.31 -15.66
C VAL A 13 -18.48 -3.34 -15.59
N MET A 14 -17.78 -3.24 -16.73
CA MET A 14 -16.32 -3.17 -16.76
C MET A 14 -15.78 -1.94 -16.02
N LEU A 15 -16.42 -0.78 -16.20
CA LEU A 15 -16.10 0.46 -15.47
C LEU A 15 -16.28 0.27 -13.96
N LEU A 16 -17.40 -0.32 -13.52
CA LEU A 16 -17.65 -0.62 -12.11
C LEU A 16 -16.62 -1.60 -11.53
N ILE A 17 -16.13 -2.57 -12.31
CA ILE A 17 -15.08 -3.50 -11.88
C ILE A 17 -13.76 -2.76 -11.68
N ILE A 18 -13.37 -1.87 -12.61
CA ILE A 18 -12.15 -1.06 -12.53
C ILE A 18 -12.22 -0.06 -11.37
N PHE A 19 -13.39 0.53 -11.10
CA PHE A 19 -13.62 1.41 -9.96
C PHE A 19 -13.70 0.66 -8.62
N LYS A 20 -14.14 -0.61 -8.62
CA LYS A 20 -14.19 -1.49 -7.44
C LYS A 20 -12.82 -2.07 -7.09
N SER A 21 -11.99 -2.37 -8.09
CA SER A 21 -10.56 -2.58 -7.90
C SER A 21 -9.94 -1.23 -7.59
N GLY A 22 -10.17 -0.75 -6.36
CA GLY A 22 -9.54 0.45 -5.85
C GLY A 22 -8.07 0.37 -6.19
N TRP A 23 -7.57 1.41 -6.83
CA TRP A 23 -6.14 1.56 -7.04
C TRP A 23 -5.58 1.62 -5.62
N SER A 24 -5.02 0.50 -5.16
CA SER A 24 -4.27 0.46 -3.92
C SER A 24 -3.00 1.25 -4.19
N GLU A 25 -3.11 2.58 -4.15
CA GLU A 25 -1.97 3.48 -4.03
C GLU A 25 -1.43 3.29 -2.61
N GLY A 26 -0.83 2.13 -2.37
CA GLY A 26 -0.22 1.72 -1.12
C GLY A 26 -0.94 2.08 0.19
N CYS A 27 -0.11 2.23 1.21
CA CYS A 27 -0.53 2.75 2.50
C CYS A 27 -0.79 4.27 2.45
N LEU A 28 -1.54 4.80 3.42
CA LEU A 28 -1.86 6.22 3.49
C LEU A 28 -0.60 7.05 3.80
N ASP A 29 -0.57 8.29 3.34
CA ASP A 29 0.52 9.24 3.64
C ASP A 29 0.82 9.35 5.14
N HIS A 30 -0.22 9.29 5.99
CA HIS A 30 -0.03 9.34 7.44
C HIS A 30 0.53 8.04 8.02
N GLU A 31 0.22 6.88 7.43
CA GLU A 31 0.83 5.60 7.79
C GLU A 31 2.33 5.66 7.42
N ARG A 32 2.63 6.04 6.17
CA ARG A 32 4.00 6.26 5.67
C ARG A 32 4.80 7.21 6.57
N PHE A 33 4.23 8.37 6.89
CA PHE A 33 4.90 9.36 7.76
C PHE A 33 5.16 8.83 9.18
N ALA A 34 4.19 8.11 9.76
CA ALA A 34 4.37 7.50 11.08
C ALA A 34 5.49 6.46 11.08
N LEU A 35 5.59 5.64 10.03
CA LEU A 35 6.64 4.64 9.86
C LEU A 35 8.02 5.28 9.66
N LEU A 36 8.14 6.31 8.82
CA LEU A 36 9.41 7.05 8.66
C LEU A 36 9.85 7.70 9.97
N ARG A 37 8.90 8.21 10.75
CA ARG A 37 9.20 8.73 12.09
C ARG A 37 9.67 7.63 13.03
N LEU A 38 9.05 6.45 12.97
CA LEU A 38 9.43 5.28 13.74
C LEU A 38 10.86 4.82 13.38
N LYS A 39 11.20 4.78 12.08
CA LYS A 39 12.54 4.46 11.58
C LYS A 39 13.62 5.30 12.29
N HIS A 40 13.43 6.62 12.38
CA HIS A 40 14.39 7.50 13.05
C HIS A 40 14.65 7.16 14.52
N PHE A 41 13.68 6.57 15.23
CA PHE A 41 13.90 6.12 16.61
C PHE A 41 14.79 4.88 16.70
N PHE A 42 14.79 4.04 15.67
CA PHE A 42 15.57 2.80 15.62
C PHE A 42 16.89 2.96 14.84
N ASP A 43 17.08 4.05 14.11
CA ASP A 43 18.29 4.32 13.31
C ASP A 43 19.56 4.40 14.17
N ASP A 44 19.44 4.88 15.42
CA ASP A 44 20.56 5.00 16.38
C ASP A 44 21.06 3.63 16.89
N THR A 45 20.29 2.56 16.67
CA THR A 45 20.63 1.18 17.07
C THR A 45 21.26 0.34 15.96
N GLY A 46 21.50 0.92 14.76
CA GLY A 46 22.06 0.19 13.62
C GLY A 46 21.06 -0.75 12.94
N SER A 47 19.77 -0.38 12.95
CA SER A 47 18.65 -1.28 12.65
C SER A 47 18.37 -1.54 11.17
N TYR A 48 17.73 -2.68 10.95
CA TYR A 48 17.35 -3.35 9.70
C TYR A 48 16.22 -2.68 8.90
N LEU A 49 15.88 -1.42 9.17
CA LEU A 49 14.78 -0.70 8.50
C LEU A 49 15.28 0.14 7.30
N TYR A 50 16.35 -0.33 6.64
CA TYR A 50 17.01 0.42 5.55
C TYR A 50 16.07 0.69 4.38
N ASP A 51 15.22 -0.28 4.06
CA ASP A 51 14.31 -0.26 2.90
C ASP A 51 13.09 0.66 3.09
N TRP A 52 12.93 1.25 4.27
CA TRP A 52 11.90 2.26 4.53
C TRP A 52 12.42 3.61 3.99
N ALA A 53 12.11 3.88 2.72
CA ALA A 53 12.61 5.05 1.99
C ALA A 53 11.58 6.17 1.86
N ASP A 54 12.05 7.40 1.82
CA ASP A 54 11.24 8.60 1.55
C ASP A 54 11.45 9.12 0.11
N ASP A 55 11.93 8.27 -0.81
CA ASP A 55 12.16 8.67 -2.19
C ASP A 55 10.85 8.72 -3.00
N GLU A 56 10.89 9.36 -4.16
CA GLU A 56 9.70 9.57 -5.01
C GLU A 56 9.10 8.25 -5.54
N GLY A 57 9.80 7.12 -5.38
CA GLY A 57 9.34 5.77 -5.74
C GLY A 57 8.76 4.95 -4.56
N ALA A 58 9.09 5.27 -3.31
CA ALA A 58 8.65 4.55 -2.12
C ALA A 58 7.39 5.17 -1.49
N THR A 59 6.33 5.31 -2.28
CA THR A 59 5.02 5.75 -1.78
C THR A 59 4.23 4.61 -1.14
N ASP A 60 4.43 3.36 -1.59
CA ASP A 60 3.76 2.19 -1.01
C ASP A 60 4.58 1.56 0.10
N CYS A 61 4.28 1.92 1.35
CA CYS A 61 4.94 1.30 2.51
C CYS A 61 4.54 -0.16 2.74
N CYS A 62 3.54 -0.71 2.04
CA CYS A 62 3.27 -2.14 2.07
C CYS A 62 4.33 -2.98 1.34
N GLN A 63 5.19 -2.33 0.55
CA GLN A 63 6.35 -2.98 -0.07
C GLN A 63 7.60 -2.94 0.81
N TRP A 64 7.56 -2.22 1.93
CA TRP A 64 8.72 -2.11 2.81
C TRP A 64 8.94 -3.42 3.57
N GLU A 65 10.20 -3.77 3.77
CA GLU A 65 10.56 -4.94 4.56
C GLU A 65 9.93 -4.84 5.95
N ARG A 66 9.39 -5.96 6.45
CA ARG A 66 8.77 -6.06 7.79
C ARG A 66 7.49 -5.23 8.00
N VAL A 67 6.88 -4.71 6.93
CA VAL A 67 5.54 -4.11 6.98
C VAL A 67 4.51 -5.10 6.44
N GLU A 68 3.50 -5.43 7.25
CA GLU A 68 2.37 -6.24 6.81
C GLU A 68 1.16 -5.36 6.55
N CYS A 69 0.53 -5.54 5.38
CA CYS A 69 -0.70 -4.86 5.03
C CYS A 69 -1.87 -5.81 4.79
N SER A 70 -3.07 -5.34 5.11
CA SER A 70 -4.31 -6.03 4.78
C SER A 70 -4.52 -6.07 3.27
N ASN A 71 -4.61 -7.27 2.69
CA ASN A 71 -4.93 -7.48 1.28
C ASN A 71 -6.32 -6.96 0.86
N THR A 72 -7.19 -6.66 1.83
CA THR A 72 -8.55 -6.14 1.55
C THR A 72 -8.59 -4.62 1.57
N THR A 73 -7.81 -3.97 2.45
CA THR A 73 -7.89 -2.52 2.66
C THR A 73 -6.63 -1.77 2.23
N GLY A 74 -5.52 -2.45 1.98
CA GLY A 74 -4.21 -1.84 1.69
C GLY A 74 -3.66 -1.04 2.88
N ARG A 75 -4.04 -1.41 4.11
CA ARG A 75 -3.65 -0.68 5.34
C ARG A 75 -2.66 -1.49 6.14
N VAL A 76 -1.76 -0.80 6.84
CA VAL A 76 -0.76 -1.44 7.69
C VAL A 76 -1.47 -2.12 8.86
N THR A 77 -1.21 -3.41 9.04
CA THR A 77 -1.81 -4.24 10.10
C THR A 77 -0.79 -4.76 11.10
N ALA A 78 0.47 -4.93 10.69
CA ALA A 78 1.54 -5.33 11.59
C ALA A 78 2.90 -4.79 11.14
N LEU A 79 3.82 -4.67 12.10
CA LEU A 79 5.22 -4.31 11.90
C LEU A 79 6.08 -5.31 12.65
N ASP A 80 7.10 -5.85 11.99
CA ASP A 80 8.14 -6.63 12.65
C ASP A 80 9.34 -5.71 12.97
N LEU A 81 9.57 -5.50 14.27
CA LEU A 81 10.65 -4.68 14.81
C LEU A 81 11.67 -5.53 15.58
N SER A 82 11.66 -6.85 15.41
CA SER A 82 12.55 -7.74 16.14
C SER A 82 13.99 -7.65 15.62
N ASP A 83 14.95 -7.56 16.55
CA ASP A 83 16.38 -7.68 16.25
C ASP A 83 16.70 -9.15 15.94
N THR A 84 17.10 -9.44 14.69
CA THR A 84 17.69 -10.73 14.36
C THR A 84 19.20 -10.63 14.61
N TYR A 85 19.58 -11.07 15.82
CA TYR A 85 20.95 -11.25 16.35
C TYR A 85 22.06 -11.50 15.31
#